data_AF-A0A518EPM8-F1
#
_entry.id   AF-A0A518EPM8-F1
#
_cell.length_a   1.000
_cell.length_b   1.000
_cell.length_c   1.000
_cell.angle_alpha   90.00
_cell.angle_beta   90.00
_cell.angle_gamma   90.00
#
_symmetry.space_group_name_H-M   'P 1'
#
loop_
_entity.id
_entity.type
_entity.pdbx_description
1 polymer ?
#
loop_
_entity_poly.entity_id
_entity_poly.type
_entity_poly.pdbx_seq_one_letter_code
_entity_poly.pdbx_strand_id
1 'polypeptide(L)'
;MTLLLLTALLIPPTAHVTPPGQEAVTLSARAIRTWEIELPADPFQKISGSLPIAHDGGSGFAVSASGTGFEIDTDGDGVLDRKVDGREDPETKVRGARVTVSGLKDGEPFRYPARMELRPEGWAWASSSVLEGMIGKTPVQLIDVDGNGRYTDVGTDAIGVNGSNVAQFLGETLLVDGELRSIALSGEGATVVARTFPFEGQVGTLDLRSEFGGKGVMLGAVVQSVDRKHSFELSAMENGAKVPAGRYRLVAAKIGLGEARATVDTRMMGTIRVKKEAKTALQWGAPIKATFVFDRKGSEITLDPEKVKYTGAAGERWVGWDPVGKSPTFHIKDAETGEVLVDAVFPGSC
;
A
#
# COMPACT_ATOMS: atom_id res chain seq x y z
N MET A 1 74.19 16.43 19.13
CA MET A 1 73.44 15.84 18.01
C MET A 1 72.83 14.55 18.53
N THR A 2 71.57 14.60 18.97
CA THR A 2 70.87 13.46 19.57
C THR A 2 69.50 13.39 18.90
N LEU A 3 69.30 12.35 18.10
CA LEU A 3 68.11 12.15 17.27
C LEU A 3 67.06 11.42 18.11
N LEU A 4 65.91 12.06 18.35
CA LEU A 4 64.75 11.44 19.00
C LEU A 4 63.94 10.69 17.94
N LEU A 5 63.87 9.36 18.05
CA LEU A 5 63.06 8.52 17.16
C LEU A 5 61.65 8.40 17.75
N LEU A 6 60.66 9.04 17.11
CA LEU A 6 59.25 8.92 17.46
C LEU A 6 58.68 7.66 16.79
N THR A 7 58.40 6.61 17.56
CA THR A 7 57.72 5.40 17.07
C THR A 7 56.21 5.63 17.12
N ALA A 8 55.59 5.86 15.96
CA ALA A 8 54.14 5.93 15.86
C ALA A 8 53.55 4.51 15.93
N LEU A 9 52.79 4.22 16.99
CA LEU A 9 51.97 3.01 17.08
C LEU A 9 50.80 3.11 16.09
N LEU A 10 50.83 2.30 15.03
CA LEU A 10 49.69 2.05 14.17
C LEU A 10 48.67 1.20 14.96
N ILE A 11 47.58 1.83 15.40
CA ILE A 11 46.40 1.12 15.91
C ILE A 11 45.65 0.59 14.68
N PRO A 12 45.47 -0.74 14.52
CA PRO A 12 44.70 -1.28 13.42
C PRO A 12 43.23 -0.84 13.54
N PRO A 13 42.52 -0.59 12.41
CA PRO A 13 41.11 -0.25 12.46
C PRO A 13 40.33 -1.39 13.13
N THR A 14 39.63 -1.06 14.20
CA THR A 14 38.71 -1.97 14.88
C THR A 14 37.65 -2.44 13.89
N ALA A 15 37.72 -3.72 13.49
CA ALA A 15 36.61 -4.38 12.82
C ALA A 15 35.38 -4.24 13.72
N HIS A 16 34.34 -3.57 13.24
CA HIS A 16 33.05 -3.53 13.92
C HIS A 16 32.48 -4.95 13.93
N VAL A 17 32.59 -5.60 15.08
CA VAL A 17 31.89 -6.87 15.33
C VAL A 17 30.41 -6.52 15.41
N THR A 18 29.67 -6.86 14.36
CA THR A 18 28.21 -6.81 14.37
C THR A 18 27.70 -7.72 15.49
N PRO A 19 26.91 -7.21 16.46
CA PRO A 19 26.31 -8.03 17.51
C PRO A 19 25.57 -9.24 16.93
N PRO A 20 25.59 -10.40 17.61
CA PRO A 20 24.85 -11.58 17.16
C PRO A 20 23.35 -11.27 17.02
N GLY A 21 22.75 -11.67 15.90
CA GLY A 21 21.34 -11.41 15.59
C GLY A 21 21.05 -10.07 14.89
N GLN A 22 22.09 -9.30 14.58
CA GLN A 22 22.00 -8.15 13.68
C GLN A 22 22.39 -8.52 12.27
N GLU A 23 21.51 -8.24 11.31
CA GLU A 23 21.77 -8.38 9.89
C GLU A 23 21.71 -7.01 9.23
N ALA A 24 22.66 -6.73 8.34
CA ALA A 24 22.70 -5.50 7.55
C ALA A 24 22.76 -5.86 6.07
N VAL A 25 21.83 -5.33 5.27
CA VAL A 25 21.80 -5.52 3.83
C VAL A 25 21.65 -4.18 3.12
N THR A 26 22.32 -4.05 1.98
CA THR A 26 22.11 -2.93 1.07
C THR A 26 20.97 -3.27 0.12
N LEU A 27 19.91 -2.47 0.18
CA LEU A 27 18.80 -2.46 -0.78
C LEU A 27 19.16 -1.53 -1.93
N SER A 28 18.89 -1.95 -3.16
CA SER A 28 19.30 -1.23 -4.37
C SER A 28 18.12 -0.91 -5.27
N ALA A 29 18.17 0.24 -5.93
CA ALA A 29 17.11 0.70 -6.80
C ALA A 29 16.91 -0.21 -8.02
N ARG A 30 15.65 -0.56 -8.29
CA ARG A 30 15.21 -1.19 -9.52
C ARG A 30 14.00 -0.46 -10.09
N ALA A 31 14.05 -0.19 -11.39
CA ALA A 31 12.91 0.31 -12.15
C ALA A 31 11.89 -0.83 -12.41
N ILE A 32 10.63 -0.58 -12.11
CA ILE A 32 9.51 -1.49 -12.38
C ILE A 32 8.85 -1.11 -13.70
N ARG A 33 8.92 -2.01 -14.69
CA ARG A 33 8.31 -1.78 -16.01
C ARG A 33 6.81 -2.05 -16.03
N THR A 34 6.36 -3.07 -15.30
CA THR A 34 4.94 -3.42 -15.14
C THR A 34 4.65 -3.43 -13.66
N TRP A 35 3.71 -2.58 -13.22
CA TRP A 35 3.40 -2.42 -11.81
C TRP A 35 2.29 -3.38 -11.39
N GLU A 36 2.66 -4.42 -10.66
CA GLU A 36 1.74 -5.46 -10.18
C GLU A 36 1.63 -5.49 -8.65
N ILE A 37 2.31 -4.54 -7.98
CA ILE A 37 2.31 -4.44 -6.51
C ILE A 37 1.06 -3.67 -6.07
N GLU A 38 0.18 -4.33 -5.32
CA GLU A 38 -0.94 -3.70 -4.62
C GLU A 38 -0.42 -2.94 -3.41
N LEU A 39 -0.65 -1.62 -3.40
CA LEU A 39 -0.20 -0.73 -2.32
C LEU A 39 -1.30 -0.50 -1.28
N PRO A 40 -0.94 -0.21 -0.02
CA PRO A 40 -1.91 -0.01 1.05
C PRO A 40 -2.64 1.34 0.97
N ALA A 41 -2.23 2.22 0.07
CA ALA A 41 -2.87 3.49 -0.26
C ALA A 41 -2.66 3.83 -1.75
N ASP A 42 -3.49 4.74 -2.28
CA ASP A 42 -3.29 5.28 -3.63
C ASP A 42 -1.99 6.11 -3.66
N PRO A 43 -0.98 5.70 -4.44
CA PRO A 43 0.32 6.37 -4.48
C PRO A 43 0.33 7.58 -5.43
N PHE A 44 -0.72 7.74 -6.24
CA PHE A 44 -0.71 8.73 -7.30
C PHE A 44 -1.05 10.11 -6.77
N GLN A 45 -0.19 11.06 -7.13
CA GLN A 45 -0.31 12.46 -6.76
C GLN A 45 -0.61 13.28 -8.00
N LYS A 46 -1.48 14.27 -7.86
CA LYS A 46 -1.79 15.19 -8.94
C LYS A 46 -0.53 15.96 -9.36
N ILE A 47 -0.24 15.98 -10.66
CA ILE A 47 0.81 16.83 -11.22
C ILE A 47 0.35 18.29 -11.12
N SER A 48 1.05 19.07 -10.32
CA SER A 48 0.73 20.48 -10.03
C SER A 48 1.88 21.40 -10.47
N GLY A 49 2.43 21.16 -11.66
CA GLY A 49 3.52 21.94 -12.25
C GLY A 49 4.92 21.32 -12.08
N SER A 50 5.08 20.33 -11.21
CA SER A 50 6.36 19.63 -11.03
C SER A 50 6.20 18.24 -10.39
N LEU A 51 7.26 17.43 -10.50
CA LEU A 51 7.49 16.25 -9.65
C LEU A 51 8.39 16.66 -8.48
N PRO A 52 7.93 16.62 -7.21
CA PRO A 52 8.65 17.13 -6.04
C PRO A 52 9.78 16.20 -5.54
N ILE A 53 10.66 15.78 -6.45
CA ILE A 53 11.82 14.94 -6.14
C ILE A 53 13.04 15.84 -6.03
N ALA A 54 13.55 16.07 -4.83
CA ALA A 54 14.68 16.98 -4.61
C ALA A 54 15.99 16.45 -5.22
N HIS A 55 16.79 17.37 -5.78
CA HIS A 55 18.09 17.14 -6.38
C HIS A 55 19.00 18.37 -6.19
N ASP A 56 20.28 18.27 -6.53
CA ASP A 56 21.26 19.36 -6.34
C ASP A 56 20.92 20.63 -7.14
N GLY A 57 20.15 20.48 -8.21
CA GLY A 57 19.69 21.58 -9.07
C GLY A 57 18.40 22.27 -8.60
N GLY A 58 17.65 21.70 -7.65
CA GLY A 58 16.34 22.22 -7.28
C GLY A 58 15.46 21.27 -6.47
N SER A 59 14.23 21.70 -6.20
CA SER A 59 13.25 20.95 -5.40
C SER A 59 12.41 19.97 -6.21
N GLY A 60 12.64 19.83 -7.51
CA GLY A 60 11.83 18.99 -8.38
C GLY A 60 11.97 19.28 -9.86
N PHE A 61 11.32 18.45 -10.66
CA PHE A 61 11.34 18.46 -12.11
C PHE A 61 10.09 19.13 -12.66
N ALA A 62 10.24 20.18 -13.48
CA ALA A 62 9.11 20.93 -14.03
C ALA A 62 8.25 20.06 -14.97
N VAL A 63 6.93 20.21 -14.89
CA VAL A 63 5.96 19.50 -15.76
C VAL A 63 4.85 20.45 -16.22
N SER A 64 4.61 20.49 -17.52
CA SER A 64 3.48 21.19 -18.13
C SER A 64 2.52 20.18 -18.75
N ALA A 65 1.40 19.94 -18.08
CA ALA A 65 0.39 19.00 -18.53
C ALA A 65 -0.58 19.65 -19.55
N SER A 66 -0.84 18.98 -20.67
CA SER A 66 -1.75 19.49 -21.70
C SER A 66 -2.53 18.35 -22.39
N GLY A 67 -3.85 18.30 -22.17
CA GLY A 67 -4.71 17.29 -22.81
C GLY A 67 -4.25 15.86 -22.53
N THR A 68 -3.99 15.09 -23.59
CA THR A 68 -3.57 13.68 -23.51
C THR A 68 -2.06 13.46 -23.38
N GLY A 69 -1.28 14.51 -23.12
CA GLY A 69 0.17 14.46 -22.96
C GLY A 69 0.69 15.54 -22.01
N PHE A 70 2.01 15.63 -21.91
CA PHE A 70 2.69 16.63 -21.10
C PHE A 70 4.13 16.87 -21.60
N GLU A 71 4.69 18.01 -21.24
CA GLU A 71 6.12 18.31 -21.36
C GLU A 71 6.76 18.25 -19.98
N ILE A 72 8.00 17.77 -19.90
CA ILE A 72 8.71 17.55 -18.64
C ILE A 72 10.19 17.92 -18.79
N ASP A 73 10.75 18.47 -17.72
CA ASP A 73 12.18 18.59 -17.45
C ASP A 73 12.69 17.24 -16.94
N THR A 74 13.64 16.62 -17.65
CA THR A 74 14.12 15.27 -17.28
C THR A 74 15.46 15.24 -16.58
N ASP A 75 16.21 16.34 -16.56
CA ASP A 75 17.54 16.41 -15.95
C ASP A 75 17.66 17.41 -14.79
N GLY A 76 16.58 18.14 -14.51
CA GLY A 76 16.44 19.05 -13.38
C GLY A 76 17.05 20.42 -13.65
N ASP A 77 17.27 20.81 -14.91
CA ASP A 77 17.81 22.14 -15.25
C ASP A 77 16.73 23.25 -15.29
N GLY A 78 15.46 22.88 -15.09
CA GLY A 78 14.31 23.78 -15.11
C GLY A 78 13.74 24.06 -16.50
N VAL A 79 14.29 23.46 -17.56
CA VAL A 79 13.83 23.57 -18.93
C VAL A 79 13.04 22.34 -19.32
N LEU A 80 11.86 22.54 -19.92
CA LEU A 80 11.07 21.44 -20.47
C LEU A 80 11.77 20.90 -21.73
N ASP A 81 12.39 19.72 -21.61
CA ASP A 81 13.25 19.14 -22.64
C ASP A 81 12.60 17.96 -23.38
N ARG A 82 11.49 17.43 -22.85
CA ARG A 82 10.84 16.23 -23.38
C ARG A 82 9.32 16.37 -23.44
N LYS A 83 8.77 16.13 -24.62
CA LYS A 83 7.34 15.93 -24.84
C LYS A 83 6.97 14.45 -24.72
N VAL A 84 5.88 14.16 -24.01
CA VAL A 84 5.38 12.80 -23.75
C VAL A 84 3.90 12.72 -24.09
N ASP A 85 3.57 11.85 -25.03
CA ASP A 85 2.19 11.52 -25.35
C ASP A 85 1.74 10.29 -24.53
N GLY A 86 0.60 10.41 -23.85
CA GLY A 86 0.02 9.32 -23.09
C GLY A 86 -0.52 8.22 -23.99
N ARG A 87 -0.31 6.96 -23.62
CA ARG A 87 -0.87 5.79 -24.32
C ARG A 87 -2.06 5.24 -23.54
N GLU A 88 -3.16 5.03 -24.25
CA GLU A 88 -4.33 4.36 -23.69
C GLU A 88 -4.11 2.86 -23.60
N ASP A 89 -4.39 2.31 -22.43
CA ASP A 89 -4.43 0.87 -22.21
C ASP A 89 -5.75 0.29 -22.77
N PRO A 90 -5.68 -0.75 -23.61
CA PRO A 90 -6.86 -1.24 -24.33
C PRO A 90 -7.90 -1.90 -23.41
N GLU A 91 -7.49 -2.43 -22.25
CA GLU A 91 -8.36 -3.16 -21.32
C GLU A 91 -8.99 -2.20 -20.31
N THR A 92 -8.15 -1.41 -19.63
CA THR A 92 -8.59 -0.51 -18.57
C THR A 92 -9.12 0.83 -19.09
N LYS A 93 -8.82 1.17 -20.35
CA LYS A 93 -9.07 2.51 -20.95
C LYS A 93 -8.36 3.66 -20.24
N VAL A 94 -7.47 3.34 -19.30
CA VAL A 94 -6.66 4.32 -18.59
C VAL A 94 -5.51 4.75 -19.49
N ARG A 95 -5.29 6.06 -19.61
CA ARG A 95 -4.16 6.59 -20.35
C ARG A 95 -2.98 6.80 -19.43
N GLY A 96 -1.84 6.23 -19.76
CA GLY A 96 -0.64 6.31 -18.95
C GLY A 96 0.62 6.62 -19.74
N ALA A 97 1.67 6.99 -19.01
CA ALA A 97 3.01 7.16 -19.54
C ALA A 97 4.05 6.75 -18.49
N ARG A 98 5.31 6.61 -18.91
CA ARG A 98 6.44 6.41 -18.00
C ARG A 98 7.56 7.34 -18.39
N VAL A 99 8.18 7.92 -17.38
CA VAL A 99 9.34 8.80 -17.53
C VAL A 99 10.42 8.38 -16.55
N THR A 100 11.64 8.79 -16.81
CA THR A 100 12.73 8.68 -15.84
C THR A 100 13.34 10.06 -15.78
N VAL A 101 13.31 10.64 -14.59
CA VAL A 101 14.03 11.87 -14.31
C VAL A 101 15.39 11.52 -13.71
N SER A 102 16.37 12.36 -13.92
CA SER A 102 17.74 12.14 -13.49
C SER A 102 18.38 13.44 -13.04
N GLY A 103 19.42 13.35 -12.21
CA GLY A 103 20.16 14.52 -11.76
C GLY A 103 21.30 14.10 -10.86
N LEU A 104 21.82 15.06 -10.10
CA LEU A 104 22.73 14.80 -8.99
C LEU A 104 21.98 14.97 -7.67
N LYS A 105 22.32 14.15 -6.67
CA LYS A 105 21.86 14.30 -5.30
C LYS A 105 23.05 14.05 -4.39
N ASP A 106 23.42 15.07 -3.62
CA ASP A 106 24.64 15.08 -2.80
C ASP A 106 25.91 14.79 -3.64
N GLY A 107 25.96 15.29 -4.87
CA GLY A 107 27.04 15.10 -5.83
C GLY A 107 27.04 13.75 -6.56
N GLU A 108 26.13 12.83 -6.20
CA GLU A 108 26.04 11.51 -6.82
C GLU A 108 24.92 11.45 -7.87
N PRO A 109 25.15 10.80 -9.03
CA PRO A 109 24.10 10.59 -10.03
C PRO A 109 22.94 9.77 -9.47
N PHE A 110 21.71 10.25 -9.67
CA PHE A 110 20.51 9.48 -9.37
C PHE A 110 19.57 9.41 -10.58
N ARG A 111 18.70 8.39 -10.55
CA ARG A 111 17.62 8.20 -11.51
C ARG A 111 16.37 7.83 -10.77
N TYR A 112 15.26 8.46 -11.15
CA TYR A 112 13.96 8.22 -10.54
C TYR A 112 12.92 7.92 -11.64
N PRO A 113 12.63 6.63 -11.88
CA PRO A 113 11.53 6.24 -12.73
C PRO A 113 10.19 6.66 -12.13
N ALA A 114 9.31 7.26 -12.92
CA ALA A 114 7.97 7.64 -12.53
C ALA A 114 6.93 7.09 -13.53
N ARG A 115 5.78 6.69 -13.00
CA ARG A 115 4.62 6.27 -13.79
C ARG A 115 3.56 7.36 -13.71
N MET A 116 2.90 7.59 -14.83
CA MET A 116 1.93 8.66 -15.03
C MET A 116 0.59 8.07 -15.43
N GLU A 117 -0.50 8.66 -14.94
CA GLU A 117 -1.87 8.26 -15.24
C GLU A 117 -2.73 9.50 -15.48
N LEU A 118 -3.50 9.52 -16.56
CA LEU A 118 -4.49 10.55 -16.80
C LEU A 118 -5.77 10.19 -16.05
N ARG A 119 -6.09 10.99 -15.03
CA ARG A 119 -7.28 10.87 -14.19
C ARG A 119 -8.30 11.97 -14.51
N PRO A 120 -9.54 11.89 -14.01
CA PRO A 120 -10.56 12.94 -14.24
C PRO A 120 -10.09 14.34 -13.84
N GLU A 121 -9.26 14.47 -12.80
CA GLU A 121 -8.69 15.72 -12.29
C GLU A 121 -7.42 16.20 -13.03
N GLY A 122 -6.97 15.45 -14.03
CA GLY A 122 -5.75 15.69 -14.80
C GLY A 122 -4.71 14.58 -14.63
N TRP A 123 -3.49 14.84 -15.12
CA TRP A 123 -2.39 13.90 -14.95
C TRP A 123 -1.98 13.76 -13.48
N ALA A 124 -1.78 12.52 -13.05
CA ALA A 124 -1.23 12.14 -11.77
C ALA A 124 0.00 11.26 -11.96
N TRP A 125 0.84 11.17 -10.94
CA TRP A 125 2.11 10.48 -11.00
C TRP A 125 2.40 9.68 -9.72
N ALA A 126 3.19 8.63 -9.84
CA ALA A 126 3.72 7.87 -8.71
C ALA A 126 5.13 7.36 -9.04
N SER A 127 5.89 6.95 -8.01
CA SER A 127 7.16 6.25 -8.21
C SER A 127 7.00 5.06 -9.14
N SER A 128 7.98 4.74 -9.98
CA SER A 128 8.01 3.50 -10.78
C SER A 128 9.27 2.70 -10.47
N SER A 129 9.81 2.87 -9.28
CA SER A 129 10.97 2.16 -8.75
C SER A 129 10.72 1.64 -7.35
N VAL A 130 11.52 0.65 -6.98
CA VAL A 130 11.60 0.09 -5.63
C VAL A 130 13.06 0.01 -5.22
N LEU A 131 13.35 0.02 -3.92
CA LEU A 131 14.64 -0.48 -3.43
C LEU A 131 14.45 -1.93 -3.00
N GLU A 132 15.20 -2.85 -3.60
CA GLU A 132 15.03 -4.27 -3.33
C GLU A 132 16.28 -4.94 -2.76
N GLY A 133 16.06 -6.03 -2.04
CA GLY A 133 17.10 -6.87 -1.50
C GLY A 133 16.53 -8.03 -0.69
N MET A 134 17.39 -8.70 0.06
CA MET A 134 17.06 -9.86 0.90
C MET A 134 17.45 -9.55 2.34
N ILE A 135 16.49 -9.64 3.27
CA ILE A 135 16.78 -9.65 4.70
C ILE A 135 16.61 -11.11 5.15
N GLY A 136 17.71 -11.77 5.52
CA GLY A 136 17.72 -13.20 5.76
C GLY A 136 17.33 -13.95 4.48
N LYS A 137 16.27 -14.76 4.55
CA LYS A 137 15.68 -15.41 3.37
C LYS A 137 14.44 -14.68 2.83
N THR A 138 14.07 -13.56 3.44
CA THR A 138 12.87 -12.81 3.10
C THR A 138 13.21 -11.72 2.07
N PRO A 139 12.73 -11.83 0.81
CA PRO A 139 12.82 -10.73 -0.14
C PRO A 139 12.00 -9.53 0.33
N VAL A 140 12.56 -8.33 0.17
CA VAL A 140 11.91 -7.07 0.52
C VAL A 140 12.00 -6.04 -0.60
N GLN A 141 10.98 -5.19 -0.71
CA GLN A 141 10.90 -4.10 -1.68
C GLN A 141 10.38 -2.84 -0.98
N LEU A 142 11.23 -1.82 -0.77
CA LEU A 142 10.80 -0.51 -0.30
C LEU A 142 10.24 0.31 -1.45
N ILE A 143 9.18 1.06 -1.18
CA ILE A 143 8.39 1.78 -2.16
C ILE A 143 8.11 3.18 -1.62
N ASP A 144 8.58 4.18 -2.34
CA ASP A 144 8.28 5.60 -2.13
C ASP A 144 6.82 5.85 -2.53
N VAL A 145 5.94 5.97 -1.54
CA VAL A 145 4.49 6.12 -1.76
C VAL A 145 4.11 7.59 -1.90
N ASP A 146 4.76 8.46 -1.13
CA ASP A 146 4.48 9.91 -1.15
C ASP A 146 5.34 10.67 -2.16
N GLY A 147 6.12 9.97 -2.98
CA GLY A 147 6.83 10.49 -4.14
C GLY A 147 7.87 11.56 -3.80
N ASN A 148 8.38 11.58 -2.57
CA ASN A 148 9.31 12.63 -2.13
C ASN A 148 10.79 12.30 -2.47
N GLY A 149 11.06 11.13 -3.07
CA GLY A 149 12.40 10.67 -3.40
C GLY A 149 13.12 9.93 -2.26
N ARG A 150 12.46 9.73 -1.13
CA ARG A 150 12.91 8.90 0.00
C ARG A 150 12.06 7.63 0.06
N TYR A 151 12.66 6.56 0.56
CA TYR A 151 12.05 5.23 0.65
C TYR A 151 11.96 4.75 2.11
N THR A 152 12.11 5.67 3.05
CA THR A 152 12.35 5.39 4.47
C THR A 152 11.33 6.04 5.40
N ASP A 153 10.26 6.63 4.86
CA ASP A 153 9.27 7.36 5.64
C ASP A 153 8.28 6.41 6.32
N VAL A 154 8.59 6.09 7.57
CA VAL A 154 7.79 5.20 8.42
C VAL A 154 6.33 5.67 8.51
N GLY A 155 5.42 4.72 8.28
CA GLY A 155 3.97 4.92 8.32
C GLY A 155 3.39 5.53 7.05
N THR A 156 4.21 6.00 6.11
CA THR A 156 3.82 6.65 4.85
C THR A 156 4.23 5.81 3.66
N ASP A 157 5.52 5.49 3.55
CA ASP A 157 6.06 4.60 2.51
C ASP A 157 5.53 3.18 2.68
N ALA A 158 5.79 2.33 1.68
CA ALA A 158 5.37 0.94 1.69
C ALA A 158 6.56 -0.01 1.59
N ILE A 159 6.34 -1.24 2.06
CA ILE A 159 7.28 -2.33 1.93
C ILE A 159 6.54 -3.61 1.53
N GLY A 160 6.98 -4.22 0.44
CA GLY A 160 6.66 -5.61 0.10
C GLY A 160 7.56 -6.54 0.87
N VAL A 161 7.00 -7.59 1.47
CA VAL A 161 7.73 -8.57 2.29
C VAL A 161 7.40 -9.98 1.79
N ASN A 162 8.41 -10.86 1.78
CA ASN A 162 8.27 -12.26 1.41
C ASN A 162 7.75 -12.49 -0.03
N GLY A 163 8.00 -11.53 -0.94
CA GLY A 163 7.64 -11.65 -2.35
C GLY A 163 6.13 -11.61 -2.60
N SER A 164 5.34 -11.21 -1.60
CA SER A 164 3.93 -10.91 -1.79
C SER A 164 3.77 -9.74 -2.76
N ASN A 165 2.77 -9.82 -3.64
CA ASN A 165 2.36 -8.69 -4.48
C ASN A 165 1.55 -7.66 -3.69
N VAL A 166 1.25 -7.88 -2.41
CA VAL A 166 0.58 -6.91 -1.55
C VAL A 166 1.62 -6.29 -0.61
N ALA A 167 1.82 -4.99 -0.72
CA ALA A 167 2.67 -4.24 0.17
C ALA A 167 1.90 -3.77 1.40
N GLN A 168 2.60 -3.70 2.52
CA GLN A 168 2.16 -3.06 3.75
C GLN A 168 2.80 -1.67 3.87
N PHE A 169 2.33 -0.83 4.80
CA PHE A 169 3.09 0.38 5.10
C PHE A 169 4.46 0.01 5.69
N LEU A 170 5.46 0.83 5.43
CA LEU A 170 6.75 0.76 6.09
C LEU A 170 6.54 1.03 7.58
N GLY A 171 7.03 0.13 8.42
CA GLY A 171 7.04 0.27 9.87
C GLY A 171 8.45 0.18 10.44
N GLU A 172 8.56 0.40 11.74
CA GLU A 172 9.76 0.16 12.57
C GLU A 172 9.98 -1.34 12.83
N THR A 173 9.05 -2.21 12.39
CA THR A 173 9.08 -3.65 12.58
C THR A 173 8.62 -4.40 11.35
N LEU A 174 9.13 -5.61 11.14
CA LEU A 174 8.76 -6.52 10.05
C LEU A 174 8.65 -7.96 10.56
N LEU A 175 7.88 -8.77 9.83
CA LEU A 175 7.95 -10.23 9.96
C LEU A 175 8.97 -10.75 8.94
N VAL A 176 10.10 -11.25 9.44
CA VAL A 176 11.18 -11.82 8.62
C VAL A 176 11.30 -13.29 9.01
N ASP A 177 11.17 -14.18 8.03
CA ASP A 177 11.22 -15.63 8.23
C ASP A 177 10.27 -16.13 9.33
N GLY A 178 9.11 -15.48 9.47
CA GLY A 178 8.09 -15.78 10.49
C GLY A 178 8.36 -15.20 11.88
N GLU A 179 9.47 -14.48 12.08
CA GLU A 179 9.82 -13.84 13.34
C GLU A 179 9.62 -12.32 13.27
N LEU A 180 9.11 -11.73 14.37
CA LEU A 180 8.98 -10.29 14.49
C LEU A 180 10.35 -9.67 14.80
N ARG A 181 10.83 -8.80 13.91
CA ARG A 181 12.09 -8.06 14.03
C ARG A 181 11.84 -6.56 13.98
N SER A 182 12.70 -5.80 14.65
CA SER A 182 12.82 -4.36 14.43
C SER A 182 13.67 -4.11 13.19
N ILE A 183 13.38 -3.01 12.47
CA ILE A 183 14.17 -2.57 11.32
C ILE A 183 14.61 -1.11 11.49
N ALA A 184 15.87 -0.85 11.18
CA ALA A 184 16.43 0.49 11.05
C ALA A 184 16.94 0.68 9.62
N LEU A 185 16.48 1.73 8.95
CA LEU A 185 16.90 2.09 7.60
C LEU A 185 17.83 3.30 7.67
N SER A 186 18.88 3.29 6.85
CA SER A 186 19.82 4.40 6.75
C SER A 186 20.32 4.56 5.32
N GLY A 187 20.56 5.80 4.89
CA GLY A 187 20.88 6.15 3.52
C GLY A 187 19.69 6.76 2.78
N GLU A 188 19.95 7.29 1.59
CA GLU A 188 18.96 7.90 0.70
C GLU A 188 19.25 7.56 -0.77
N GLY A 189 18.31 7.87 -1.66
CA GLY A 189 18.50 7.77 -3.10
C GLY A 189 18.50 6.34 -3.61
N ALA A 190 19.52 5.96 -4.38
CA ALA A 190 19.55 4.67 -5.09
C ALA A 190 19.88 3.46 -4.20
N THR A 191 20.33 3.70 -2.96
CA THR A 191 20.70 2.64 -2.02
C THR A 191 20.31 2.98 -0.59
N VAL A 192 19.73 2.01 0.11
CA VAL A 192 19.43 2.10 1.55
C VAL A 192 20.00 0.88 2.25
N VAL A 193 20.66 1.09 3.39
CA VAL A 193 21.09 -0.01 4.27
C VAL A 193 19.98 -0.31 5.26
N ALA A 194 19.43 -1.52 5.17
CA ALA A 194 18.47 -2.06 6.13
C ALA A 194 19.20 -2.88 7.19
N ARG A 195 18.99 -2.55 8.47
CA ARG A 195 19.49 -3.31 9.62
C ARG A 195 18.33 -3.90 10.38
N THR A 196 18.37 -5.19 10.68
CA THR A 196 17.35 -5.82 11.53
C THR A 196 17.93 -6.40 12.80
N PHE A 197 17.10 -6.47 13.84
CA PHE A 197 17.43 -7.02 15.15
C PHE A 197 16.17 -7.61 15.80
N PRO A 198 16.29 -8.53 16.78
CA PRO A 198 15.13 -9.05 17.50
C PRO A 198 14.26 -7.91 18.05
N PHE A 199 12.94 -8.03 17.91
CA PHE A 199 12.04 -7.04 18.48
C PHE A 199 12.04 -7.10 20.00
N GLU A 200 12.27 -5.96 20.65
CA GLU A 200 12.17 -5.79 22.09
C GLU A 200 10.85 -5.09 22.44
N GLY A 201 9.91 -5.82 23.02
CA GLY A 201 8.63 -5.25 23.42
C GLY A 201 7.57 -6.28 23.75
N GLN A 202 6.40 -5.78 24.15
CA GLN A 202 5.24 -6.65 24.34
C GLN A 202 4.68 -7.05 22.99
N VAL A 203 4.45 -8.35 22.79
CA VAL A 203 3.86 -8.90 21.56
C VAL A 203 2.56 -9.62 21.87
N GLY A 204 1.63 -9.62 20.92
CA GLY A 204 0.45 -10.47 20.91
C GLY A 204 0.28 -11.11 19.53
N THR A 205 -0.81 -11.84 19.33
CA THR A 205 -1.15 -12.44 18.02
C THR A 205 -2.36 -11.73 17.45
N LEU A 206 -2.27 -11.24 16.22
CA LEU A 206 -3.38 -10.66 15.48
C LEU A 206 -3.79 -11.60 14.35
N ASP A 207 -5.07 -11.98 14.35
CA ASP A 207 -5.68 -12.91 13.41
C ASP A 207 -6.83 -12.23 12.68
N LEU A 208 -6.75 -12.17 11.34
CA LEU A 208 -7.80 -11.58 10.50
C LEU A 208 -8.70 -12.64 9.85
N ARG A 209 -8.36 -13.93 9.96
CA ARG A 209 -8.98 -14.97 9.14
C ARG A 209 -9.92 -15.87 9.93
N SER A 210 -9.57 -16.25 11.16
CA SER A 210 -10.36 -17.25 11.90
C SER A 210 -11.81 -16.84 12.13
N GLU A 211 -12.07 -15.53 12.24
CA GLU A 211 -13.40 -14.96 12.48
C GLU A 211 -13.91 -14.16 11.27
N PHE A 212 -13.36 -14.41 10.08
CA PHE A 212 -13.88 -13.85 8.84
C PHE A 212 -15.15 -14.61 8.42
N GLY A 213 -16.30 -13.95 8.47
CA GLY A 213 -17.60 -14.58 8.19
C GLY A 213 -17.89 -14.87 6.71
N GLY A 214 -16.99 -14.49 5.80
CA GLY A 214 -17.17 -14.66 4.35
C GLY A 214 -16.63 -16.00 3.82
N LYS A 215 -17.07 -16.38 2.60
CA LYS A 215 -16.57 -17.56 1.88
C LYS A 215 -15.40 -17.27 0.93
N GLY A 216 -15.03 -16.00 0.79
CA GLY A 216 -13.96 -15.57 -0.11
C GLY A 216 -12.56 -15.86 0.43
N VAL A 217 -11.59 -15.92 -0.47
CA VAL A 217 -10.16 -15.98 -0.17
C VAL A 217 -9.66 -14.56 0.07
N MET A 218 -8.90 -14.37 1.14
CA MET A 218 -8.22 -13.10 1.41
C MET A 218 -7.03 -12.98 0.45
N LEU A 219 -7.10 -12.03 -0.48
CA LEU A 219 -6.05 -11.76 -1.46
C LEU A 219 -5.01 -10.76 -0.94
N GLY A 220 -5.44 -9.89 -0.03
CA GLY A 220 -4.58 -8.95 0.69
C GLY A 220 -5.30 -8.41 1.92
N ALA A 221 -4.59 -8.24 3.03
CA ALA A 221 -5.13 -7.61 4.23
C ALA A 221 -4.02 -6.93 5.02
N VAL A 222 -3.99 -5.61 4.95
CA VAL A 222 -2.98 -4.78 5.61
C VAL A 222 -3.58 -4.15 6.85
N VAL A 223 -2.90 -4.34 7.97
CA VAL A 223 -3.19 -3.61 9.20
C VAL A 223 -2.11 -2.57 9.46
N GLN A 224 -2.49 -1.46 10.09
CA GLN A 224 -1.57 -0.44 10.56
C GLN A 224 -1.90 -0.07 12.00
N SER A 225 -0.87 0.00 12.83
CA SER A 225 -0.96 0.54 14.19
C SER A 225 -1.47 1.98 14.17
N VAL A 226 -2.20 2.39 15.21
CA VAL A 226 -2.81 3.73 15.28
C VAL A 226 -1.77 4.86 15.30
N ASP A 227 -0.58 4.59 15.85
CA ASP A 227 0.57 5.49 15.84
C ASP A 227 1.40 5.41 14.54
N ARG A 228 0.98 4.57 13.59
CA ARG A 228 1.58 4.33 12.28
C ARG A 228 3.01 3.76 12.31
N LYS A 229 3.50 3.33 13.47
CA LYS A 229 4.87 2.78 13.63
C LYS A 229 5.02 1.35 13.13
N HIS A 230 3.91 0.62 13.07
CA HIS A 230 3.88 -0.79 12.67
C HIS A 230 2.78 -1.03 11.64
N SER A 231 3.06 -1.87 10.65
CA SER A 231 2.09 -2.35 9.68
C SER A 231 2.43 -3.79 9.29
N PHE A 232 1.42 -4.57 8.91
CA PHE A 232 1.58 -5.98 8.55
C PHE A 232 0.58 -6.36 7.46
N GLU A 233 1.06 -7.05 6.42
CA GLU A 233 0.22 -7.82 5.50
C GLU A 233 -0.03 -9.20 6.10
N LEU A 234 -1.30 -9.58 6.28
CA LEU A 234 -1.70 -10.77 7.05
C LEU A 234 -2.61 -11.73 6.28
N SER A 235 -2.83 -11.54 4.98
CA SER A 235 -3.80 -12.36 4.21
C SER A 235 -3.46 -13.84 4.17
N ALA A 236 -2.17 -14.17 4.12
CA ALA A 236 -1.67 -15.54 4.10
C ALA A 236 -1.51 -16.18 5.50
N MET A 237 -1.76 -15.44 6.58
CA MET A 237 -1.45 -15.87 7.96
C MET A 237 -2.62 -16.64 8.59
N GLU A 238 -2.68 -17.97 8.38
CA GLU A 238 -3.80 -18.81 8.80
C GLU A 238 -4.13 -18.75 10.30
N ASN A 239 -3.10 -18.66 11.16
CA ASN A 239 -3.25 -18.66 12.62
C ASN A 239 -3.06 -17.27 13.23
N GLY A 240 -3.05 -16.23 12.39
CA GLY A 240 -2.60 -14.89 12.74
C GLY A 240 -1.07 -14.78 12.82
N ALA A 241 -0.59 -13.56 13.06
CA ALA A 241 0.84 -13.27 13.17
C ALA A 241 1.17 -12.59 14.49
N LYS A 242 2.42 -12.79 14.95
CA LYS A 242 2.97 -12.05 16.09
C LYS A 242 3.19 -10.59 15.69
N VAL A 243 2.58 -9.68 16.43
CA VAL A 243 2.71 -8.23 16.23
C VAL A 243 2.95 -7.53 17.57
N PRO A 244 3.52 -6.32 17.59
CA PRO A 244 3.59 -5.51 18.80
C PRO A 244 2.20 -5.36 19.46
N ALA A 245 2.15 -5.39 20.78
CA ALA A 245 0.91 -5.11 21.52
C ALA A 245 0.54 -3.64 21.31
N GLY A 246 -0.72 -3.36 20.99
CA GLY A 246 -1.13 -2.02 20.59
C GLY A 246 -2.56 -1.96 20.03
N ARG A 247 -2.89 -0.83 19.42
CA ARG A 247 -4.14 -0.65 18.67
C ARG A 247 -3.83 -0.59 17.18
N TYR A 248 -4.62 -1.31 16.40
CA TYR A 248 -4.47 -1.42 14.95
C TYR A 248 -5.77 -1.03 14.24
N ARG A 249 -5.67 -0.69 12.96
CA ARG A 249 -6.78 -0.58 12.01
C ARG A 249 -6.49 -1.49 10.83
N LEU A 250 -7.53 -2.10 10.26
CA LEU A 250 -7.44 -2.63 8.91
C LEU A 250 -7.44 -1.42 7.96
N VAL A 251 -6.42 -1.27 7.13
CA VAL A 251 -6.25 -0.08 6.26
C VAL A 251 -6.45 -0.42 4.79
N ALA A 252 -6.23 -1.67 4.40
CA ALA A 252 -6.55 -2.17 3.08
C ALA A 252 -6.95 -3.65 3.20
N ALA A 253 -7.96 -4.07 2.45
CA ALA A 253 -8.25 -5.48 2.26
C ALA A 253 -8.90 -5.75 0.91
N LYS A 254 -8.56 -6.91 0.35
CA LYS A 254 -9.07 -7.41 -0.93
C LYS A 254 -9.44 -8.88 -0.78
N ILE A 255 -10.63 -9.23 -1.24
CA ILE A 255 -11.19 -10.58 -1.15
C ILE A 255 -11.55 -11.08 -2.55
N GLY A 256 -11.27 -12.35 -2.83
CA GLY A 256 -11.64 -13.02 -4.07
C GLY A 256 -12.62 -14.17 -3.84
N LEU A 257 -13.57 -14.35 -4.75
CA LEU A 257 -14.44 -15.53 -4.78
C LEU A 257 -14.69 -15.93 -6.24
N GLY A 258 -14.05 -17.01 -6.71
CA GLY A 258 -14.04 -17.34 -8.13
C GLY A 258 -13.34 -16.24 -8.94
N GLU A 259 -14.02 -15.68 -9.94
CA GLU A 259 -13.54 -14.51 -10.71
C GLU A 259 -13.89 -13.17 -10.03
N ALA A 260 -14.83 -13.15 -9.08
CA ALA A 260 -15.24 -11.93 -8.42
C ALA A 260 -14.14 -11.41 -7.48
N ARG A 261 -13.93 -10.10 -7.47
CA ARG A 261 -12.96 -9.41 -6.62
C ARG A 261 -13.67 -8.28 -5.88
N ALA A 262 -13.45 -8.19 -4.57
CA ALA A 262 -14.00 -7.15 -3.73
C ALA A 262 -12.88 -6.41 -3.03
N THR A 263 -12.94 -5.07 -3.06
CA THR A 263 -12.11 -4.21 -2.21
C THR A 263 -12.93 -3.78 -1.01
N VAL A 264 -12.29 -3.67 0.15
CA VAL A 264 -12.95 -3.30 1.40
C VAL A 264 -12.53 -1.89 1.80
N ASP A 265 -13.51 -1.00 1.91
CA ASP A 265 -13.37 0.33 2.50
C ASP A 265 -13.55 0.23 4.01
N THR A 266 -12.45 0.41 4.73
CA THR A 266 -12.33 0.12 6.15
C THR A 266 -12.52 1.34 7.05
N ARG A 267 -12.80 2.52 6.49
CA ARG A 267 -12.79 3.80 7.23
C ARG A 267 -13.77 3.85 8.40
N MET A 268 -14.85 3.07 8.33
CA MET A 268 -15.87 3.00 9.38
C MET A 268 -15.60 1.89 10.41
N MET A 269 -14.56 1.07 10.23
CA MET A 269 -14.20 0.02 11.17
C MET A 269 -13.57 0.59 12.44
N GLY A 270 -13.87 -0.05 13.58
CA GLY A 270 -13.22 0.24 14.84
C GLY A 270 -11.75 -0.19 14.88
N THR A 271 -11.03 0.26 15.91
CA THR A 271 -9.66 -0.21 16.16
C THR A 271 -9.64 -1.61 16.78
N ILE A 272 -8.68 -2.43 16.40
CA ILE A 272 -8.40 -3.76 16.96
C ILE A 272 -7.38 -3.61 18.08
N ARG A 273 -7.66 -4.11 19.28
CA ARG A 273 -6.73 -4.04 20.42
C ARG A 273 -6.00 -5.35 20.63
N VAL A 274 -4.72 -5.39 20.28
CA VAL A 274 -3.83 -6.52 20.56
C VAL A 274 -3.22 -6.35 21.95
N LYS A 275 -3.40 -7.36 22.82
CA LYS A 275 -2.81 -7.38 24.17
C LYS A 275 -1.58 -8.29 24.20
N LYS A 276 -0.67 -8.04 25.15
CA LYS A 276 0.49 -8.89 25.42
C LYS A 276 0.05 -10.35 25.58
N GLU A 277 0.73 -11.26 24.88
CA GLU A 277 0.57 -12.72 24.92
C GLU A 277 -0.85 -13.22 24.59
N ALA A 278 -1.74 -12.35 24.13
CA ALA A 278 -3.11 -12.69 23.78
C ALA A 278 -3.27 -12.84 22.27
N LYS A 279 -4.10 -13.80 21.85
CA LYS A 279 -4.63 -13.85 20.49
C LYS A 279 -5.85 -12.95 20.38
N THR A 280 -5.85 -12.07 19.39
CA THR A 280 -6.97 -11.19 19.05
C THR A 280 -7.41 -11.50 17.64
N ALA A 281 -8.65 -11.94 17.47
CA ALA A 281 -9.25 -12.16 16.17
C ALA A 281 -10.16 -10.98 15.80
N LEU A 282 -10.06 -10.49 14.57
CA LEU A 282 -10.99 -9.52 14.02
C LEU A 282 -12.25 -10.26 13.54
N GLN A 283 -13.41 -9.90 14.09
CA GLN A 283 -14.71 -10.33 13.58
C GLN A 283 -15.17 -9.36 12.50
N TRP A 284 -15.22 -9.81 11.25
CA TRP A 284 -15.57 -8.98 10.09
C TRP A 284 -16.05 -9.84 8.92
N GLY A 285 -16.54 -9.22 7.86
CA GLY A 285 -17.27 -9.89 6.79
C GLY A 285 -18.73 -10.04 7.15
N ALA A 286 -19.22 -11.28 7.18
CA ALA A 286 -20.63 -11.55 7.42
C ALA A 286 -21.05 -11.28 8.89
N PRO A 287 -22.32 -10.91 9.15
CA PRO A 287 -23.38 -10.69 8.16
C PRO A 287 -23.20 -9.40 7.36
N ILE A 288 -23.50 -9.47 6.05
CA ILE A 288 -23.52 -8.31 5.17
C ILE A 288 -24.92 -7.69 5.17
N LYS A 289 -24.98 -6.38 5.36
CA LYS A 289 -26.18 -5.54 5.24
C LYS A 289 -26.14 -4.77 3.93
N ALA A 290 -27.19 -4.88 3.11
CA ALA A 290 -27.39 -4.03 1.95
C ALA A 290 -28.26 -2.82 2.33
N THR A 291 -27.83 -1.62 1.95
CA THR A 291 -28.60 -0.38 2.09
C THR A 291 -28.71 0.28 0.73
N PHE A 292 -29.90 0.75 0.36
CA PHE A 292 -30.15 1.40 -0.92
C PHE A 292 -31.21 2.49 -0.77
N VAL A 293 -31.23 3.41 -1.72
CA VAL A 293 -32.26 4.45 -1.84
C VAL A 293 -33.15 4.07 -3.01
N PHE A 294 -34.47 4.21 -2.84
CA PHE A 294 -35.44 4.01 -3.90
C PHE A 294 -36.28 5.27 -4.07
N ASP A 295 -36.76 5.48 -5.29
CA ASP A 295 -37.71 6.52 -5.64
C ASP A 295 -39.05 5.87 -6.01
N ARG A 296 -40.15 6.53 -5.67
CA ARG A 296 -41.50 6.10 -6.06
C ARG A 296 -42.10 7.09 -7.05
N LYS A 297 -42.56 6.60 -8.20
CA LYS A 297 -43.30 7.37 -9.20
C LYS A 297 -44.63 6.66 -9.47
N GLY A 298 -45.68 7.09 -8.78
CA GLY A 298 -46.99 6.42 -8.83
C GLY A 298 -46.94 5.01 -8.24
N SER A 299 -47.23 4.00 -9.07
CA SER A 299 -47.12 2.58 -8.73
C SER A 299 -45.73 1.98 -8.97
N GLU A 300 -44.82 2.71 -9.61
CA GLU A 300 -43.47 2.24 -9.90
C GLU A 300 -42.51 2.59 -8.77
N ILE A 301 -41.65 1.63 -8.43
CA ILE A 301 -40.51 1.81 -7.53
C ILE A 301 -39.25 1.66 -8.36
N THR A 302 -38.45 2.72 -8.44
CA THR A 302 -37.17 2.76 -9.13
C THR A 302 -36.03 2.72 -8.12
N LEU A 303 -35.02 1.92 -8.44
CA LEU A 303 -33.81 1.78 -7.63
C LEU A 303 -32.60 1.94 -8.55
N ASP A 304 -31.58 2.62 -8.03
CA ASP A 304 -30.30 2.75 -8.71
C ASP A 304 -29.32 1.69 -8.14
N PRO A 305 -28.96 0.65 -8.91
CA PRO A 305 -28.08 -0.41 -8.44
C PRO A 305 -26.70 0.11 -8.02
N GLU A 306 -26.21 1.20 -8.62
CA GLU A 306 -24.92 1.80 -8.27
C GLU A 306 -24.95 2.50 -6.89
N LYS A 307 -26.15 2.81 -6.38
CA LYS A 307 -26.34 3.44 -5.06
C LYS A 307 -26.44 2.44 -3.92
N VAL A 308 -26.27 1.15 -4.19
CA VAL A 308 -26.38 0.11 -3.17
C VAL A 308 -25.07 -0.05 -2.43
N LYS A 309 -25.17 -0.07 -1.11
CA LYS A 309 -24.03 -0.15 -0.20
C LYS A 309 -24.10 -1.44 0.59
N TYR A 310 -23.05 -2.23 0.49
CA TYR A 310 -22.89 -3.45 1.27
C TYR A 310 -21.94 -3.19 2.43
N THR A 311 -22.42 -3.39 3.66
CA THR A 311 -21.68 -3.15 4.91
C THR A 311 -21.59 -4.43 5.72
N GLY A 312 -20.39 -4.83 6.14
CA GLY A 312 -20.19 -6.04 6.94
C GLY A 312 -20.23 -5.82 8.45
N ALA A 313 -19.90 -6.87 9.19
CA ALA A 313 -20.08 -6.96 10.63
C ALA A 313 -19.25 -5.96 11.43
N ALA A 314 -18.07 -5.59 10.94
CA ALA A 314 -17.20 -4.61 11.60
C ALA A 314 -17.42 -3.18 11.06
N GLY A 315 -18.43 -2.96 10.22
CA GLY A 315 -18.74 -1.66 9.62
C GLY A 315 -18.00 -1.38 8.32
N GLU A 316 -17.22 -2.33 7.82
CA GLU A 316 -16.51 -2.23 6.56
C GLU A 316 -17.45 -2.22 5.35
N ARG A 317 -17.16 -1.39 4.35
CA ARG A 317 -17.95 -1.29 3.12
C ARG A 317 -17.29 -2.07 1.98
N TRP A 318 -18.08 -2.86 1.27
CA TRP A 318 -17.61 -3.69 0.15
C TRP A 318 -17.79 -2.93 -1.17
N VAL A 319 -16.72 -2.86 -1.98
CA VAL A 319 -16.64 -2.09 -3.23
C VAL A 319 -16.15 -3.00 -4.37
N GLY A 320 -16.68 -2.80 -5.57
CA GLY A 320 -16.38 -3.65 -6.73
C GLY A 320 -16.92 -5.07 -6.60
N TRP A 321 -17.70 -5.33 -5.55
CA TRP A 321 -18.36 -6.59 -5.31
C TRP A 321 -19.80 -6.52 -5.79
N ASP A 322 -20.08 -7.26 -6.85
CA ASP A 322 -21.42 -7.66 -7.18
C ASP A 322 -21.64 -9.10 -6.70
N PRO A 323 -22.64 -9.38 -5.86
CA PRO A 323 -22.92 -10.74 -5.41
C PRO A 323 -23.29 -11.63 -6.60
N VAL A 324 -22.34 -12.43 -7.08
CA VAL A 324 -22.58 -13.51 -8.04
C VAL A 324 -23.37 -14.61 -7.33
N GLY A 325 -24.63 -14.78 -7.70
CA GLY A 325 -25.56 -15.74 -7.10
C GLY A 325 -27.02 -15.43 -7.44
N LYS A 326 -27.98 -16.09 -6.78
CA LYS A 326 -29.38 -15.63 -6.81
C LYS A 326 -29.40 -14.25 -6.18
N SER A 327 -29.64 -13.23 -6.99
CA SER A 327 -29.73 -11.87 -6.51
C SER A 327 -30.69 -11.79 -5.31
N PRO A 328 -30.36 -10.99 -4.30
CA PRO A 328 -31.27 -10.81 -3.19
C PRO A 328 -32.65 -10.36 -3.72
N THR A 329 -33.68 -11.13 -3.36
CA THR A 329 -35.08 -10.78 -3.63
C THR A 329 -35.58 -9.92 -2.48
N PHE A 330 -36.07 -8.74 -2.81
CA PHE A 330 -36.67 -7.81 -1.87
C PHE A 330 -38.18 -7.88 -2.00
N HIS A 331 -38.84 -8.29 -0.92
CA HIS A 331 -40.28 -8.28 -0.81
C HIS A 331 -40.72 -6.89 -0.31
N ILE A 332 -41.38 -6.13 -1.18
CA ILE A 332 -41.99 -4.85 -0.80
C ILE A 332 -43.40 -5.17 -0.33
N LYS A 333 -43.66 -4.96 0.97
CA LYS A 333 -44.93 -5.31 1.59
C LYS A 333 -45.75 -4.07 1.93
N ASP A 334 -47.06 -4.22 1.87
CA ASP A 334 -47.98 -3.28 2.50
C ASP A 334 -47.75 -3.27 4.01
N ALA A 335 -47.64 -2.08 4.60
CA ALA A 335 -47.27 -1.94 6.01
C ALA A 335 -48.40 -2.34 6.97
N GLU A 336 -49.67 -2.23 6.56
CA GLU A 336 -50.83 -2.55 7.39
C GLU A 336 -51.23 -4.02 7.24
N THR A 337 -51.22 -4.55 6.01
CA THR A 337 -51.69 -5.92 5.74
C THR A 337 -50.57 -6.95 5.70
N GLY A 338 -49.32 -6.53 5.50
CA GLY A 338 -48.18 -7.43 5.31
C GLY A 338 -48.16 -8.16 3.97
N GLU A 339 -49.11 -7.86 3.08
CA GLU A 339 -49.21 -8.43 1.74
C GLU A 339 -48.01 -8.00 0.88
N VAL A 340 -47.42 -8.92 0.12
CA VAL A 340 -46.34 -8.60 -0.81
C VAL A 340 -46.94 -7.89 -2.01
N LEU A 341 -46.61 -6.61 -2.17
CA LEU A 341 -47.06 -5.78 -3.28
C LEU A 341 -46.19 -6.00 -4.52
N VAL A 342 -44.87 -6.11 -4.33
CA VAL A 342 -43.88 -6.24 -5.40
C VAL A 342 -42.71 -7.08 -4.92
N ASP A 343 -42.25 -8.00 -5.77
CA ASP A 343 -40.96 -8.66 -5.65
C ASP A 343 -39.94 -7.95 -6.54
N ALA A 344 -38.92 -7.36 -5.94
CA ALA A 344 -37.80 -6.76 -6.66
C ALA A 344 -36.58 -7.70 -6.58
N VAL A 345 -36.08 -8.13 -7.72
CA VAL A 345 -34.84 -8.91 -7.82
C VAL A 345 -33.75 -7.95 -8.25
N PHE A 346 -32.68 -7.84 -7.46
CA PHE A 346 -31.51 -7.10 -7.94
C PHE A 346 -30.98 -7.74 -9.23
N PRO A 347 -30.57 -7.00 -10.25
CA PRO A 347 -29.79 -7.63 -11.30
C PRO A 347 -28.51 -8.16 -10.65
N GLY A 348 -28.30 -9.48 -10.68
CA GLY A 348 -26.96 -10.02 -10.49
C GLY A 348 -26.21 -9.63 -11.75
N SER A 349 -25.04 -9.00 -11.63
CA SER A 349 -24.18 -8.88 -12.80
C SER A 349 -23.74 -10.29 -13.20
N CYS A 350 -23.97 -10.59 -14.47
CA CYS A 350 -23.65 -11.87 -15.11
C CYS A 350 -22.15 -12.01 -15.30
#